data_AF-A0A9N9LD01-F1
#
_entry.id   AF-A0A9N9LD01-F1
#
_cell.length_a   1.000
_cell.length_b   1.000
_cell.length_c   1.000
_cell.angle_alpha   90.00
_cell.angle_beta   90.00
_cell.angle_gamma   90.00
#
_symmetry.space_group_name_H-M   'P 1'
#
loop_
_entity.id
_entity.type
_entity.pdbx_description
1 polymer ?
#
loop_
_entity_poly.entity_id
_entity_poly.type
_entity_poly.pdbx_seq_one_letter_code
_entity_poly.pdbx_strand_id
1 'polypeptide(L)'
;MEGHTVRPPRQPKLLNYEEIEEWSRDNEFIRTGYRPEKADYKKILLSLTYIHNETCNIYTHLICAILVLPVAYIYMRILPEPQYDNVLPADYVMFMIFFFSCEFCLPSSATYHLMQHHSHEVEQFWHRMDLTGIAVIIAGTFIAAIYYFFICQPAFQILHWVIFWAPLALL
;
A
#
# COMPACT_ATOMS: atom_id res chain seq x y z
N MET A 1 9.79 2.40 51.77
CA MET A 1 9.76 1.96 50.36
C MET A 1 8.59 2.68 49.71
N GLU A 2 8.82 3.87 49.18
CA GLU A 2 7.80 4.61 48.45
C GLU A 2 7.58 3.92 47.10
N GLY A 3 6.37 3.40 46.90
CA GLY A 3 5.98 2.76 45.65
C GLY A 3 5.92 3.82 44.56
N HIS A 4 6.84 3.76 43.60
CA HIS A 4 6.72 4.48 42.34
C HIS A 4 5.51 3.92 41.58
N THR A 5 4.37 4.59 41.72
CA THR A 5 3.22 4.38 40.84
C THR A 5 3.60 4.86 39.45
N VAL A 6 4.00 3.93 38.58
CA VAL A 6 4.16 4.19 37.14
C VAL A 6 2.77 4.57 36.62
N ARG A 7 2.56 5.86 36.33
CA ARG A 7 1.32 6.29 35.67
C ARG A 7 1.29 5.61 34.29
N PRO A 8 0.17 4.97 33.89
CA PRO A 8 0.05 4.47 32.54
C PRO A 8 0.27 5.64 31.57
N PRO A 9 0.98 5.43 30.45
CA PRO A 9 1.17 6.48 29.47
C PRO A 9 -0.19 7.06 29.08
N ARG A 10 -0.36 8.38 29.24
CA ARG A 10 -1.59 9.06 28.82
C ARG A 10 -1.76 8.81 27.33
N GLN A 11 -2.87 8.17 26.95
CA GLN A 11 -3.23 8.06 25.54
C GLN A 11 -3.31 9.47 24.93
N PRO A 12 -2.82 9.68 23.70
CA PRO A 12 -2.91 10.97 23.03
C PRO A 12 -4.38 11.40 22.91
N LYS A 13 -4.65 12.69 23.13
CA LYS A 13 -5.99 13.25 22.90
C LYS A 13 -6.25 13.26 21.39
N LEU A 14 -7.24 12.49 20.94
CA LEU A 14 -7.75 12.52 19.56
C LEU A 14 -8.70 13.71 19.37
N LEU A 15 -8.84 14.11 18.11
CA LEU A 15 -9.61 15.26 17.67
C LEU A 15 -10.92 14.84 16.98
N ASN A 16 -11.89 15.75 17.00
CA ASN A 16 -13.10 15.71 16.20
C ASN A 16 -12.87 16.33 14.81
N TYR A 17 -13.76 16.04 13.86
CA TYR A 17 -13.69 16.54 12.48
C TYR A 17 -13.62 18.08 12.38
N GLU A 18 -14.28 18.78 13.30
CA GLU A 18 -14.29 20.24 13.33
C GLU A 18 -12.99 20.82 13.91
N GLU A 19 -12.20 20.01 14.61
CA GLU A 19 -10.95 20.42 15.28
C GLU A 19 -9.69 20.23 14.40
N ILE A 20 -9.78 19.45 13.31
CA ILE A 20 -8.66 19.26 12.36
C ILE A 20 -8.57 20.41 11.35
N GLU A 21 -7.39 20.60 10.76
CA GLU A 21 -7.18 21.61 9.72
C GLU A 21 -7.98 21.26 8.46
N GLU A 22 -8.31 22.27 7.67
CA GLU A 22 -9.18 22.14 6.50
C GLU A 22 -8.64 21.17 5.44
N TRP A 23 -7.32 21.08 5.27
CA TRP A 23 -6.70 20.18 4.30
C TRP A 23 -6.80 18.70 4.70
N SER A 24 -6.97 18.39 5.99
CA SER A 24 -7.16 17.01 6.49
C SER A 24 -8.62 16.56 6.48
N ARG A 25 -9.57 17.45 6.16
CA ARG A 25 -11.02 17.17 6.20
C ARG A 25 -11.48 16.41 4.96
N ASP A 26 -11.13 15.13 4.92
CA ASP A 26 -11.41 14.21 3.80
C ASP A 26 -12.86 13.74 3.74
N ASN A 27 -13.41 13.31 4.88
CA ASN A 27 -14.69 12.62 4.96
C ASN A 27 -15.51 13.13 6.15
N GLU A 28 -16.51 13.97 5.87
CA GLU A 28 -17.38 14.57 6.90
C GLU A 28 -18.17 13.55 7.73
N PHE A 29 -18.31 12.30 7.27
CA PHE A 29 -19.03 11.27 8.02
C PHE A 29 -18.17 10.64 9.13
N ILE A 30 -16.85 10.80 9.08
CA ILE A 30 -15.95 10.42 10.16
C ILE A 30 -15.87 11.60 11.13
N ARG A 31 -16.60 11.51 12.25
CA ARG A 31 -16.76 12.66 13.17
C ARG A 31 -15.66 12.78 14.23
N THR A 32 -14.95 11.70 14.53
CA THR A 32 -14.02 11.63 15.67
C THR A 32 -12.86 10.68 15.39
N GLY A 33 -11.81 10.78 16.20
CA GLY A 33 -10.71 9.82 16.21
C GLY A 33 -9.51 10.26 15.39
N TYR A 34 -9.46 11.54 15.00
CA TYR A 34 -8.36 12.12 14.25
C TYR A 34 -7.14 12.33 15.14
N ARG A 35 -5.95 12.10 14.58
CA ARG A 35 -4.69 12.37 15.26
C ARG A 35 -4.37 13.87 15.21
N PRO A 36 -3.78 14.45 16.27
CA PRO A 36 -3.28 15.82 16.20
C PRO A 36 -2.23 15.99 15.10
N GLU A 37 -2.38 17.05 14.32
CA GLU A 37 -1.48 17.39 13.22
C GLU A 37 -0.17 18.00 13.71
N LYS A 38 0.77 18.24 12.78
CA LYS A 38 2.12 18.77 13.08
C LYS A 38 2.90 17.82 13.99
N ALA A 39 2.64 16.51 13.84
CA ALA A 39 3.31 15.48 14.61
C ALA A 39 4.74 15.28 14.13
N ASP A 40 5.66 15.17 15.08
CA ASP A 40 7.00 14.65 14.79
C ASP A 40 6.94 13.15 14.46
N TYR A 41 8.00 12.65 13.82
CA TYR A 41 8.10 11.24 13.42
C TYR A 41 7.96 10.25 14.60
N LYS A 42 8.33 10.63 15.83
CA LYS A 42 8.18 9.74 16.99
C LYS A 42 6.71 9.56 17.35
N LYS A 43 5.93 10.64 17.31
CA LYS A 43 4.47 10.60 17.53
C LYS A 43 3.76 9.81 16.42
N ILE A 44 4.23 9.93 15.18
CA ILE A 44 3.71 9.15 14.05
C ILE A 44 3.94 7.65 14.30
N LEU A 45 5.16 7.24 14.62
CA LEU A 45 5.45 5.83 14.94
C LEU A 45 4.68 5.35 16.17
N LEU A 46 4.56 6.20 17.20
CA LEU A 46 3.74 5.88 18.37
C LEU A 46 2.26 5.68 18.01
N SER A 47 1.76 6.29 16.93
CA SER A 47 0.36 6.13 16.49
C SER A 47 -0.02 4.70 16.10
N LEU A 48 0.96 3.87 15.73
CA LEU A 48 0.75 2.45 15.53
C LEU A 48 0.31 1.72 16.81
N THR A 49 0.52 2.30 18.00
CA THR A 49 0.25 1.62 19.28
C THR A 49 -1.13 1.92 19.88
N TYR A 50 -1.95 2.77 19.24
CA TYR A 50 -3.29 3.11 19.71
C TYR A 50 -4.29 3.24 18.57
N ILE A 51 -5.57 3.15 18.89
CA ILE A 51 -6.66 3.17 17.89
C ILE A 51 -7.03 4.62 17.55
N HIS A 52 -7.17 4.90 16.26
CA HIS A 52 -7.57 6.17 15.66
C HIS A 52 -8.28 5.89 14.30
N ASN A 53 -8.78 6.93 13.63
CA ASN A 53 -9.55 6.80 12.39
C ASN A 53 -8.77 6.08 11.26
N GLU A 54 -7.47 6.32 11.16
CA GLU A 54 -6.59 5.65 10.16
C GLU A 54 -6.06 4.26 10.56
N THR A 55 -6.36 3.73 11.75
CA THR A 55 -5.75 2.48 12.22
C THR A 55 -6.00 1.32 11.26
N CYS A 56 -7.24 1.14 10.80
CA CYS A 56 -7.56 0.07 9.86
C CYS A 56 -6.82 0.26 8.52
N ASN A 57 -6.82 1.47 7.96
CA ASN A 57 -6.15 1.77 6.69
C ASN A 57 -4.65 1.47 6.75
N ILE A 58 -3.98 1.81 7.85
CA ILE A 58 -2.56 1.48 8.02
C ILE A 58 -2.36 -0.03 8.09
N TYR A 59 -3.09 -0.71 8.99
CA TYR A 59 -2.82 -2.12 9.28
C TYR A 59 -3.23 -3.06 8.15
N THR A 60 -4.31 -2.79 7.42
CA THR A 60 -4.71 -3.63 6.27
C THR A 60 -3.64 -3.63 5.19
N HIS A 61 -3.04 -2.47 4.88
CA HIS A 61 -2.00 -2.36 3.87
C HIS A 61 -0.63 -2.84 4.40
N LEU A 62 -0.26 -2.49 5.63
CA LEU A 62 1.01 -2.87 6.24
C LEU A 62 1.15 -4.38 6.42
N ILE A 63 0.10 -5.06 6.91
CA ILE A 63 0.12 -6.52 7.06
C ILE A 63 0.26 -7.18 5.70
N CYS A 64 -0.49 -6.73 4.70
CA CYS A 64 -0.38 -7.26 3.34
C CYS A 64 1.03 -7.05 2.77
N ALA A 65 1.63 -5.88 2.93
CA ALA A 65 3.00 -5.62 2.50
C ALA A 65 4.01 -6.61 3.13
N ILE A 66 3.92 -6.82 4.45
CA ILE A 66 4.79 -7.76 5.15
C ILE A 66 4.59 -9.21 4.64
N LEU A 67 3.35 -9.58 4.28
CA LEU A 67 3.03 -10.93 3.79
C LEU A 67 3.38 -11.15 2.32
N VAL A 68 3.40 -10.11 1.48
CA VAL A 68 3.74 -10.24 0.05
C VAL A 68 5.17 -10.75 -0.14
N LEU A 69 6.13 -10.27 0.65
CA LEU A 69 7.53 -10.72 0.56
C LEU A 69 7.73 -12.24 0.78
N PRO A 70 7.29 -12.86 1.89
CA PRO A 70 7.41 -14.29 2.09
C PRO A 70 6.54 -15.07 1.10
N VAL A 71 5.36 -14.57 0.72
CA VAL A 71 4.53 -15.23 -0.31
C VAL A 71 5.26 -15.26 -1.64
N ALA A 72 5.84 -14.14 -2.09
CA ALA A 72 6.62 -14.06 -3.31
C ALA A 72 7.83 -15.01 -3.26
N TYR A 73 8.56 -15.02 -2.14
CA TYR A 73 9.69 -15.93 -1.96
C TYR A 73 9.27 -17.40 -2.04
N ILE A 74 8.23 -17.79 -1.31
CA ILE A 74 7.71 -19.16 -1.30
C ILE A 74 7.24 -19.54 -2.71
N TYR A 75 6.53 -18.64 -3.38
CA TYR A 75 6.04 -18.87 -4.73
C TYR A 75 7.17 -19.13 -5.72
N MET A 76 8.22 -18.29 -5.69
CA MET A 76 9.41 -18.45 -6.55
C MET A 76 10.19 -19.73 -6.25
N ARG A 77 10.11 -20.25 -5.02
CA ARG A 77 10.72 -21.52 -4.62
C ARG A 77 9.92 -22.75 -5.05
N ILE A 78 8.60 -22.60 -5.12
CA ILE A 78 7.67 -23.68 -5.51
C ILE A 78 7.56 -23.81 -7.03
N LEU A 79 7.72 -22.70 -7.78
CA LEU A 79 7.58 -22.70 -9.23
C LEU A 79 8.44 -23.75 -10.00
N PRO A 80 9.71 -24.03 -9.64
CA PRO A 80 10.50 -25.07 -10.32
C PRO A 80 10.18 -26.51 -9.87
N GLU A 81 9.26 -26.72 -8.93
CA GLU A 81 8.92 -28.07 -8.45
C GLU A 81 8.26 -28.90 -9.57
N PRO A 82 8.48 -30.24 -9.61
CA PRO A 82 8.01 -31.11 -10.70
C PRO A 82 6.49 -31.13 -10.93
N GLN A 83 5.71 -30.56 -10.02
CA GLN A 83 4.26 -30.44 -10.15
C GLN A 83 3.84 -29.36 -11.16
N TYR A 84 4.74 -28.45 -11.56
CA TYR A 84 4.51 -27.46 -12.60
C TYR A 84 5.32 -27.78 -13.84
N ASP A 85 4.64 -28.26 -14.88
CA ASP A 85 5.27 -28.52 -16.17
C ASP A 85 5.39 -27.23 -17.00
N ASN A 86 6.40 -27.18 -17.87
CA ASN A 86 6.60 -26.13 -18.87
C ASN A 86 6.76 -24.71 -18.32
N VAL A 87 7.32 -24.55 -17.11
CA VAL A 87 7.66 -23.23 -16.58
C VAL A 87 8.77 -22.59 -17.41
N LEU A 88 8.48 -21.42 -17.95
CA LEU A 88 9.36 -20.61 -18.77
C LEU A 88 10.01 -19.49 -17.93
N PRO A 89 11.18 -18.97 -18.34
CA PRO A 89 11.76 -17.77 -17.73
C PRO A 89 10.82 -16.56 -17.72
N ALA A 90 9.92 -16.48 -18.70
CA ALA A 90 8.91 -15.43 -18.78
C ALA A 90 7.91 -15.48 -17.61
N ASP A 91 7.59 -16.66 -17.09
CA ASP A 91 6.67 -16.82 -15.95
C ASP A 91 7.24 -16.15 -14.69
N TYR A 92 8.53 -16.37 -14.42
CA TYR A 92 9.25 -15.69 -13.34
C TYR A 92 9.19 -14.17 -13.50
N VAL A 93 9.39 -13.66 -14.71
CA VAL A 93 9.32 -12.22 -14.98
C VAL A 93 7.91 -11.67 -14.70
N MET A 94 6.87 -12.35 -15.16
CA MET A 94 5.48 -11.91 -14.94
C MET A 94 5.11 -11.92 -13.45
N PHE A 95 5.51 -12.95 -12.71
CA PHE A 95 5.28 -12.98 -11.26
C PHE A 95 6.11 -11.94 -10.52
N MET A 96 7.37 -11.70 -10.91
CA MET A 96 8.19 -10.63 -10.33
C MET A 96 7.56 -9.26 -10.55
N ILE A 97 7.03 -8.98 -11.75
CA ILE A 97 6.30 -7.74 -12.04
C ILE A 97 5.09 -7.61 -11.12
N PHE A 98 4.26 -8.66 -11.00
CA PHE A 98 3.09 -8.66 -10.13
C PHE A 98 3.46 -8.39 -8.66
N PHE A 99 4.39 -9.19 -8.09
CA PHE A 99 4.78 -9.06 -6.69
C PHE A 99 5.47 -7.72 -6.40
N PHE A 100 6.34 -7.24 -7.30
CA PHE A 100 6.95 -5.93 -7.16
C PHE A 100 5.90 -4.82 -7.17
N SER A 101 4.90 -4.89 -8.05
CA SER A 101 3.84 -3.90 -8.08
C SER A 101 2.98 -3.92 -6.79
N CYS A 102 2.70 -5.10 -6.23
CA CYS A 102 2.08 -5.20 -4.90
C CYS A 102 2.95 -4.57 -3.81
N GLU A 103 4.25 -4.89 -3.81
CA GLU A 103 5.23 -4.40 -2.85
C GLU A 103 5.49 -2.89 -2.97
N PHE A 104 5.24 -2.30 -4.13
CA PHE A 104 5.29 -0.85 -4.27
C PHE A 104 3.99 -0.19 -3.75
N CYS A 105 2.83 -0.75 -4.10
CA CYS A 105 1.53 -0.18 -3.75
C CYS A 105 1.23 -0.24 -2.24
N LEU A 106 1.38 -1.40 -1.62
CA LEU A 106 0.93 -1.62 -0.24
C LEU A 106 1.71 -0.78 0.78
N PRO A 107 3.06 -0.71 0.74
CA PRO A 107 3.81 0.19 1.62
C PRO A 107 3.55 1.66 1.33
N SER A 108 3.36 2.06 0.07
CA SER A 108 3.05 3.46 -0.27
C SER A 108 1.75 3.90 0.40
N SER A 109 0.71 3.06 0.33
CA SER A 109 -0.57 3.29 0.99
C SER A 109 -0.46 3.29 2.52
N ALA A 110 0.18 2.28 3.10
CA ALA A 110 0.40 2.21 4.54
C ALA A 110 1.19 3.45 5.05
N THR A 111 2.19 3.89 4.28
CA THR A 111 2.98 5.08 4.63
C THR A 111 2.16 6.35 4.51
N TYR A 112 1.31 6.49 3.49
CA TYR A 112 0.39 7.63 3.38
C TYR A 112 -0.51 7.76 4.60
N HIS A 113 -1.26 6.70 4.93
CA HIS A 113 -2.15 6.70 6.09
C HIS A 113 -1.39 6.89 7.40
N LEU A 114 -0.13 6.44 7.50
CA LEU A 114 0.69 6.68 8.68
C LEU A 114 1.14 8.15 8.77
N MET A 115 1.59 8.75 7.67
CA MET A 115 2.23 10.07 7.60
C MET A 115 1.24 11.25 7.49
N GLN A 116 -0.05 10.98 7.23
CA GLN A 116 -1.08 11.99 6.95
C GLN A 116 -1.12 13.17 7.94
N HIS A 117 -0.84 12.94 9.22
CA HIS A 117 -0.91 13.97 10.27
C HIS A 117 0.44 14.68 10.56
N HIS A 118 1.44 14.52 9.69
CA HIS A 118 2.73 15.21 9.82
C HIS A 118 2.63 16.68 9.43
N SER A 119 2.53 16.98 8.14
CA SER A 119 2.31 18.33 7.58
C SER A 119 1.63 18.20 6.23
N HIS A 120 1.00 19.27 5.75
CA HIS A 120 0.28 19.26 4.48
C HIS A 120 1.19 18.87 3.30
N GLU A 121 2.46 19.30 3.28
CA GLU A 121 3.41 18.95 2.22
C GLU A 121 3.77 17.46 2.23
N VAL A 122 3.93 16.88 3.43
CA VAL A 122 4.26 15.46 3.59
C VAL A 122 3.05 14.60 3.26
N GLU A 123 1.85 15.02 3.68
CA GLU A 123 0.59 14.37 3.29
C GLU A 123 0.45 14.35 1.76
N GLN A 124 0.59 15.50 1.09
CA GLN A 124 0.45 15.58 -0.37
C GLN A 124 1.47 14.71 -1.11
N PHE A 125 2.72 14.67 -0.63
CA PHE A 125 3.74 13.81 -1.22
C PHE A 125 3.35 12.34 -1.14
N TRP A 126 2.98 11.86 0.05
CA TRP A 126 2.63 10.46 0.23
C TRP A 126 1.28 10.10 -0.41
N HIS A 127 0.34 11.04 -0.48
CA HIS A 127 -0.91 10.86 -1.22
C HIS A 127 -0.63 10.60 -2.71
N ARG A 128 0.29 11.37 -3.32
CA ARG A 128 0.72 11.12 -4.71
C ARG A 128 1.41 9.77 -4.87
N MET A 129 2.22 9.37 -3.89
CA MET A 129 2.87 8.05 -3.91
C MET A 129 1.86 6.92 -3.80
N ASP A 130 0.84 7.05 -2.96
CA ASP A 130 -0.25 6.08 -2.82
C ASP A 130 -1.04 5.92 -4.13
N LEU A 131 -1.45 7.04 -4.73
CA LEU A 131 -2.11 7.05 -6.05
C LEU A 131 -1.22 6.46 -7.15
N THR A 132 0.08 6.74 -7.12
CA THR A 132 1.06 6.13 -8.03
C THR A 132 1.15 4.61 -7.79
N GLY A 133 1.08 4.18 -6.53
CA GLY A 133 1.00 2.78 -6.13
C GLY A 133 -0.17 2.06 -6.79
N ILE A 134 -1.36 2.67 -6.75
CA ILE A 134 -2.56 2.14 -7.41
C ILE A 134 -2.34 2.00 -8.92
N ALA A 135 -1.75 3.01 -9.57
CA ALA A 135 -1.45 2.92 -11.00
C ALA A 135 -0.47 1.77 -11.31
N VAL A 136 0.59 1.61 -10.51
CA VAL A 136 1.61 0.57 -10.66
C VAL A 136 1.07 -0.85 -10.43
N ILE A 137 0.17 -1.06 -9.47
CA ILE A 137 -0.46 -2.37 -9.24
C ILE A 137 -1.45 -2.75 -10.33
N ILE A 138 -2.24 -1.80 -10.83
CA ILE A 138 -3.12 -2.04 -11.98
C ILE A 138 -2.26 -2.42 -13.19
N ALA A 139 -1.27 -1.59 -13.53
CA ALA A 139 -0.28 -1.83 -14.57
C ALA A 139 0.33 -3.24 -14.54
N GLY A 140 0.96 -3.60 -13.42
CA GLY A 140 1.66 -4.88 -13.26
C GLY A 140 0.72 -6.07 -13.36
N THR A 141 -0.48 -5.95 -12.78
CA THR A 141 -1.50 -7.01 -12.85
C THR A 141 -1.97 -7.23 -14.29
N PHE A 142 -2.23 -6.17 -15.06
CA PHE A 142 -2.64 -6.31 -16.46
C PHE A 142 -1.53 -6.89 -17.35
N ILE A 143 -0.26 -6.50 -17.14
CA ILE A 143 0.86 -7.12 -17.86
C ILE A 143 0.88 -8.63 -17.65
N ALA A 144 0.88 -9.07 -16.39
CA ALA A 144 0.95 -10.49 -16.04
C ALA A 144 -0.32 -11.26 -16.44
N ALA A 145 -1.51 -10.70 -16.23
CA ALA A 145 -2.76 -11.35 -16.56
C ALA A 145 -2.92 -11.57 -18.07
N ILE A 146 -2.63 -10.55 -18.90
CA ILE A 146 -2.72 -10.66 -20.36
C ILE A 146 -1.76 -11.73 -20.89
N TYR A 147 -0.56 -11.85 -20.32
CA TYR A 147 0.38 -12.92 -20.65
C TYR A 147 -0.25 -14.31 -20.46
N TYR A 148 -0.85 -14.58 -19.29
CA TYR A 148 -1.43 -15.90 -19.01
C TYR A 148 -2.75 -16.14 -19.76
N PHE A 149 -3.60 -15.13 -19.94
CA PHE A 149 -4.86 -15.27 -20.67
C PHE A 149 -4.66 -15.61 -22.15
N PHE A 150 -3.60 -15.07 -22.76
CA PHE A 150 -3.34 -15.23 -24.20
C PHE A 150 -2.05 -15.99 -24.50
N ILE A 151 -1.58 -16.85 -23.59
CA ILE A 151 -0.31 -17.58 -23.71
C ILE A 151 -0.19 -18.38 -25.02
N CYS A 152 -1.30 -18.91 -25.53
CA CYS A 152 -1.35 -19.66 -26.79
C CYS A 152 -1.67 -18.79 -28.04
N GLN A 153 -1.88 -17.48 -27.86
CA GLN A 153 -2.38 -16.58 -28.90
C GLN A 153 -1.60 -15.24 -28.91
N PRO A 154 -0.36 -15.23 -29.44
CA PRO A 154 0.54 -14.07 -29.34
C PRO A 154 -0.02 -12.78 -29.94
N ALA A 155 -0.81 -12.89 -31.03
CA ALA A 155 -1.44 -11.74 -31.66
C ALA A 155 -2.44 -11.03 -30.73
N PHE A 156 -3.27 -11.80 -30.00
CA PHE A 156 -4.20 -11.23 -29.02
C PHE A 156 -3.46 -10.67 -27.81
N GLN A 157 -2.40 -11.34 -27.36
CA GLN A 157 -1.57 -10.84 -26.26
C GLN A 157 -0.99 -9.44 -26.57
N ILE A 158 -0.36 -9.29 -27.73
CA ILE A 158 0.21 -8.01 -28.19
C ILE A 158 -0.89 -6.95 -28.33
N LEU A 159 -2.02 -7.30 -28.95
CA LEU A 159 -3.13 -6.38 -29.15
C LEU A 159 -3.63 -5.81 -27.81
N HIS A 160 -3.85 -6.65 -26.79
CA HIS A 160 -4.37 -6.21 -25.50
C HIS A 160 -3.35 -5.38 -24.71
N TRP A 161 -2.06 -5.74 -24.78
CA TRP A 161 -1.02 -4.88 -24.21
C TRP A 161 -0.99 -3.51 -24.91
N VAL A 162 -1.04 -3.45 -26.24
CA VAL A 162 -1.08 -2.17 -26.95
C VAL A 162 -2.30 -1.35 -26.56
N ILE A 163 -3.49 -1.97 -26.49
CA ILE A 163 -4.72 -1.26 -26.08
C ILE A 163 -4.59 -0.67 -24.67
N PHE A 164 -4.02 -1.43 -23.72
CA PHE A 164 -3.88 -0.99 -22.35
C PHE A 164 -2.80 0.10 -22.18
N TRP A 165 -1.69 0.01 -22.91
CA TRP A 165 -0.53 0.88 -22.76
C TRP A 165 -0.50 2.09 -23.71
N ALA A 166 -1.21 2.03 -24.84
CA ALA A 166 -1.27 3.14 -25.81
C ALA A 166 -1.80 4.45 -25.22
N PRO A 167 -2.83 4.46 -24.34
CA PRO A 167 -3.28 5.70 -23.70
C PRO A 167 -2.21 6.36 -22.83
N LEU A 168 -1.35 5.57 -22.19
CA LEU A 168 -0.25 6.09 -21.35
C LEU A 168 0.92 6.66 -22.16
N ALA A 169 1.10 6.22 -23.42
CA ALA A 169 2.13 6.74 -24.31
C ALA A 169 1.75 8.08 -24.99
N LEU A 170 0.51 8.53 -24.82
CA LEU A 170 -0.03 9.76 -25.41
C LEU A 170 -0.21 10.90 -24.39
N LEU A 171 0.13 10.66 -23.12
CA LEU A 171 0.14 11.63 -22.02
C LEU A 171 1.57 12.13 -21.78
#